data_AF-A0AAE3TEF5-F1
#
_entry.id   AF-A0AAE3TEF5-F1
#
_cell.length_a   1.000
_cell.length_b   1.000
_cell.length_c   1.000
_cell.angle_alpha   90.00
_cell.angle_beta   90.00
_cell.angle_gamma   90.00
#
_symmetry.space_group_name_H-M   'P 1'
#
loop_
_entity.id
_entity.type
_entity.pdbx_description
1 polymer ?
#
loop_
_entity_poly.entity_id
_entity_poly.type
_entity_poly.pdbx_seq_one_letter_code
_entity_poly.pdbx_strand_id
1 'polypeptide(L)'
;MANITSKIVDSVINSLEKMKSPDKSNSSFWSYLKDQLYSESPWDQSDLAVIEKEIMKELNKLNQNDLTKIWKLSEVSETKLEGTDLTPELMKTNLVNEFLSKVLDKMDDNYSSGSGYTQAYTAPTSSSKRDNDTEDEFSEEEHLEENEFEEDFEDDDLLDEESFDDDEENP
;
A
#
# COMPACT_ATOMS: atom_id res chain seq x y z
N MET A 1 13.83 -7.51 9.07
CA MET A 1 13.25 -6.30 8.45
C MET A 1 11.78 -6.48 8.10
N ALA A 2 11.35 -7.65 7.60
CA ALA A 2 9.94 -7.99 7.34
C ALA A 2 8.96 -7.95 8.53
N ASN A 3 9.45 -7.87 9.78
CA ASN A 3 8.61 -8.09 10.96
C ASN A 3 7.62 -6.97 11.27
N ILE A 4 7.91 -5.69 10.97
CA ILE A 4 6.97 -4.61 11.33
C ILE A 4 5.95 -4.43 10.20
N THR A 5 6.41 -4.37 8.95
CA THR A 5 5.54 -4.30 7.76
C THR A 5 4.58 -5.48 7.69
N SER A 6 5.07 -6.73 7.83
CA SER A 6 4.18 -7.90 7.85
C SER A 6 3.17 -7.82 8.99
N LYS A 7 3.58 -7.40 10.19
CA LYS A 7 2.66 -7.27 11.33
C LYS A 7 1.56 -6.25 11.08
N ILE A 8 1.88 -5.11 10.45
CA ILE A 8 0.88 -4.08 10.12
C ILE A 8 -0.09 -4.65 9.08
N VAL A 9 0.42 -5.28 8.02
CA VAL A 9 -0.43 -5.93 6.99
C VAL A 9 -1.32 -7.01 7.62
N ASP A 10 -0.76 -7.90 8.44
CA ASP A 10 -1.51 -8.95 9.13
C ASP A 10 -2.55 -8.34 10.09
N SER A 11 -2.24 -7.23 10.78
CA SER A 11 -3.17 -6.51 11.66
C SER A 11 -4.35 -5.91 10.88
N VAL A 12 -4.07 -5.29 9.73
CA VAL A 12 -5.09 -4.77 8.81
C VAL A 12 -5.98 -5.90 8.31
N ILE A 13 -5.40 -7.01 7.82
CA ILE A 13 -6.17 -8.19 7.36
C ILE A 13 -7.07 -8.72 8.48
N ASN A 14 -6.54 -8.88 9.69
CA ASN A 14 -7.32 -9.30 10.86
C ASN A 14 -8.46 -8.32 11.20
N SER A 15 -8.32 -7.03 10.90
CA SER A 15 -9.38 -6.04 11.05
C SER A 15 -10.46 -6.22 9.99
N LEU A 16 -10.06 -6.42 8.73
CA LEU A 16 -10.96 -6.67 7.60
C LEU A 16 -11.72 -8.00 7.74
N GLU A 17 -11.10 -9.04 8.31
CA GLU A 17 -11.77 -10.32 8.63
C GLU A 17 -12.85 -10.19 9.70
N LYS A 18 -12.74 -9.19 10.59
CA LYS A 18 -13.74 -8.91 11.64
C LYS A 18 -14.84 -7.97 11.15
N MET A 19 -14.61 -7.26 10.05
CA MET A 19 -15.56 -6.34 9.47
C MET A 19 -16.63 -7.10 8.68
N LYS A 20 -17.87 -6.62 8.73
CA LYS A 20 -18.97 -7.20 7.95
C LYS A 20 -18.83 -6.81 6.49
N SER A 21 -19.15 -7.74 5.58
CA SER A 21 -19.19 -7.47 4.16
C SER A 21 -20.26 -6.42 3.79
N PRO A 22 -19.98 -5.51 2.81
CA PRO A 22 -20.93 -4.51 2.33
C PRO A 22 -22.12 -5.12 1.59
N ASP A 23 -21.93 -6.31 0.98
CA ASP A 23 -22.98 -7.04 0.26
C ASP A 23 -24.02 -7.71 1.20
N LYS A 24 -23.85 -7.55 2.52
CA LYS A 24 -24.70 -8.16 3.58
C LYS A 24 -24.72 -9.68 3.56
N SER A 25 -23.78 -10.33 2.88
CA SER A 25 -23.55 -11.75 3.06
C SER A 25 -23.03 -12.04 4.47
N ASN A 26 -23.11 -13.29 4.92
CA ASN A 26 -22.53 -13.71 6.20
C ASN A 26 -20.99 -13.81 6.17
N SER A 27 -20.34 -13.31 5.12
CA SER A 27 -18.90 -13.33 4.96
C SER A 27 -18.25 -12.06 5.55
N SER A 28 -16.93 -12.13 5.74
CA SER A 28 -16.14 -10.98 6.18
C SER A 28 -15.85 -10.03 5.02
N PHE A 29 -15.51 -8.77 5.33
CA PHE A 29 -15.05 -7.82 4.33
C PHE A 29 -13.84 -8.36 3.56
N TRP A 30 -12.89 -9.01 4.25
CA TRP A 30 -11.75 -9.66 3.61
C TRP A 30 -12.14 -10.75 2.60
N SER A 31 -13.14 -11.57 2.93
CA SER A 31 -13.65 -12.60 2.02
C SER A 31 -14.30 -11.98 0.78
N TYR A 32 -15.07 -10.91 0.98
CA TYR A 32 -15.68 -10.15 -0.11
C TYR A 32 -14.63 -9.53 -1.05
N LEU A 33 -13.56 -8.95 -0.51
CA LEU A 33 -12.46 -8.40 -1.33
C LEU A 33 -11.75 -9.49 -2.13
N LYS A 34 -11.54 -10.67 -1.52
CA LYS A 34 -11.00 -11.83 -2.25
C LYS A 34 -11.91 -12.27 -3.40
N ASP A 35 -13.22 -12.28 -3.19
CA ASP A 35 -14.17 -12.62 -4.25
C ASP A 35 -14.14 -11.56 -5.38
N GLN A 36 -13.96 -10.28 -5.04
CA GLN A 36 -13.75 -9.21 -6.02
C GLN A 36 -12.47 -9.39 -6.84
N LEU A 37 -11.36 -9.85 -6.24
CA LEU A 37 -10.10 -10.11 -6.95
C LEU A 37 -10.29 -11.10 -8.13
N TYR A 38 -11.19 -12.07 -7.98
CA TYR A 38 -11.50 -13.05 -9.03
C TYR A 38 -12.64 -12.59 -9.96
N SER A 39 -13.23 -11.43 -9.70
CA SER A 39 -14.24 -10.82 -10.57
C SER A 39 -13.54 -10.04 -11.69
N GLU A 40 -14.10 -10.05 -12.90
CA GLU A 40 -13.61 -9.22 -14.01
C GLU A 40 -14.00 -7.72 -13.87
N SER A 41 -14.43 -7.31 -12.67
CA SER A 41 -14.89 -5.95 -12.40
C SER A 41 -13.76 -5.08 -11.83
N PRO A 42 -13.78 -3.76 -12.11
CA PRO A 42 -12.84 -2.85 -11.46
C PRO A 42 -13.10 -2.80 -9.95
N TRP A 43 -12.04 -2.50 -9.19
CA TRP A 43 -12.14 -2.26 -7.76
C TRP A 43 -13.02 -1.04 -7.46
N ASP A 44 -13.91 -1.18 -6.47
CA ASP A 44 -14.68 -0.05 -5.97
C ASP A 44 -13.76 0.84 -5.11
N GLN A 45 -13.73 2.15 -5.41
CA GLN A 45 -12.94 3.12 -4.66
C GLN A 45 -13.39 3.21 -3.19
N SER A 46 -14.68 2.98 -2.92
CA SER A 46 -15.18 2.95 -1.54
C SER A 46 -14.64 1.75 -0.76
N ASP A 47 -14.41 0.61 -1.42
CA ASP A 47 -13.81 -0.58 -0.81
C ASP A 47 -12.32 -0.35 -0.54
N LEU A 48 -11.59 0.28 -1.48
CA LEU A 48 -10.18 0.65 -1.30
C LEU A 48 -10.00 1.66 -0.15
N ALA A 49 -10.86 2.67 -0.06
CA ALA A 49 -10.83 3.68 1.00
C ALA A 49 -11.00 3.06 2.40
N VAL A 50 -11.75 1.96 2.53
CA VAL A 50 -11.87 1.23 3.80
C VAL A 50 -10.53 0.58 4.20
N ILE A 51 -9.81 0.00 3.23
CA ILE A 51 -8.49 -0.60 3.47
C ILE A 51 -7.49 0.49 3.86
N GLU A 52 -7.46 1.60 3.12
CA GLU A 52 -6.59 2.76 3.41
C GLU A 52 -6.84 3.32 4.81
N LYS A 53 -8.10 3.44 5.23
CA LYS A 53 -8.48 3.89 6.57
C LYS A 53 -7.94 2.96 7.66
N GLU A 54 -8.04 1.64 7.49
CA GLU A 54 -7.50 0.68 8.46
C GLU A 54 -5.97 0.68 8.47
N ILE A 55 -5.31 0.89 7.32
CA ILE A 55 -3.85 1.10 7.25
C ILE A 55 -3.45 2.36 8.02
N MET A 56 -4.11 3.49 7.75
CA MET A 56 -3.83 4.77 8.40
C MET A 56 -3.99 4.67 9.92
N LYS A 57 -5.00 3.94 10.38
CA LYS A 57 -5.23 3.65 11.80
C LYS A 57 -4.09 2.83 12.43
N GLU A 58 -3.52 1.85 11.73
CA GLU A 58 -2.35 1.12 12.22
C GLU A 58 -1.09 2.00 12.21
N LEU A 59 -0.88 2.80 11.16
CA LEU A 59 0.24 3.73 11.08
C LEU A 59 0.19 4.82 12.17
N ASN A 60 -1.00 5.26 12.56
CA ASN A 60 -1.20 6.21 13.65
C ASN A 60 -0.82 5.67 15.03
N LYS A 61 -0.76 4.34 15.21
CA LYS A 61 -0.30 3.71 16.46
C LYS A 61 1.22 3.65 16.56
N LEU A 62 1.95 3.90 15.47
CA LEU A 62 3.39 3.85 15.44
C LEU A 62 4.00 5.12 16.04
N ASN A 63 5.09 4.93 16.79
CA ASN A 63 5.92 6.05 17.19
C ASN A 63 6.73 6.58 15.99
N GLN A 64 7.22 7.81 16.10
CA GLN A 64 7.99 8.47 15.03
C GLN A 64 9.24 7.67 14.60
N ASN A 65 9.87 6.95 15.53
CA ASN A 65 11.06 6.13 15.22
C ASN A 65 10.71 4.95 14.32
N ASP A 66 9.60 4.26 14.60
CA ASP A 66 9.16 3.10 13.83
C ASP A 66 8.58 3.54 12.49
N LEU A 67 7.85 4.65 12.44
CA LEU A 67 7.41 5.27 11.20
C LEU A 67 8.61 5.65 10.30
N THR A 68 9.64 6.29 10.87
CA THR A 68 10.86 6.65 10.13
C THR A 68 11.63 5.43 9.65
N LYS A 69 11.67 4.34 10.44
CA LYS A 69 12.31 3.09 10.01
C LYS A 69 11.58 2.45 8.84
N ILE A 70 10.25 2.39 8.89
CA ILE A 70 9.45 1.83 7.79
C ILE A 70 9.60 2.72 6.56
N TRP A 71 9.52 4.04 6.73
CA TRP A 71 9.77 5.02 5.67
C TRP A 71 11.10 4.76 4.97
N LYS A 72 12.21 4.71 5.71
CA LYS A 72 13.55 4.48 5.12
C LYS A 72 13.73 3.12 4.41
N LEU A 73 12.83 2.19 4.64
CA LEU A 73 12.83 0.86 4.02
C LEU A 73 11.81 0.75 2.89
N SER A 74 11.03 1.80 2.68
CA SER A 74 9.99 1.90 1.67
C SER A 74 10.60 2.35 0.35
N GLU A 75 10.11 1.80 -0.76
CA GLU A 75 10.56 2.15 -2.12
C GLU A 75 10.26 3.62 -2.45
N VAL A 76 9.25 4.20 -1.81
CA VAL A 76 8.88 5.62 -1.93
C VAL A 76 9.94 6.53 -1.30
N SER A 77 10.72 6.05 -0.33
CA SER A 77 11.83 6.82 0.22
C SER A 77 13.05 6.89 -0.69
N GLU A 78 13.22 5.93 -1.59
CA GLU A 78 14.31 5.93 -2.57
C GLU A 78 14.05 6.95 -3.69
N THR A 79 12.78 7.18 -4.01
CA THR A 79 12.33 8.15 -5.02
C THR A 79 12.20 9.56 -4.47
N LYS A 80 11.84 9.73 -3.19
CA LYS A 80 11.83 11.04 -2.51
C LYS A 80 13.20 11.36 -1.90
N LEU A 81 14.06 11.94 -2.74
CA LEU A 81 15.43 12.37 -2.43
C LEU A 81 15.52 13.32 -1.22
N GLU A 82 16.62 13.22 -0.47
CA GLU A 82 17.00 14.09 0.65
C GLU A 82 16.80 15.58 0.31
N GLY A 83 15.82 16.23 0.93
CA GLY A 83 15.55 17.66 0.73
C GLY A 83 14.11 18.11 0.96
N THR A 84 13.15 17.19 0.99
CA THR A 84 11.77 17.51 1.41
C THR A 84 11.67 17.49 2.93
N ASP A 85 11.05 18.52 3.51
CA ASP A 85 10.68 18.52 4.93
C ASP A 85 9.73 17.34 5.20
N LEU A 86 10.31 16.26 5.70
CA LEU A 86 9.64 14.99 5.84
C LEU A 86 8.79 15.01 7.11
N THR A 87 7.55 15.48 6.98
CA THR A 87 6.60 15.48 8.09
C THR A 87 6.08 14.06 8.37
N PRO A 88 5.74 13.72 9.63
CA PRO A 88 5.14 12.44 9.96
C PRO A 88 3.86 12.14 9.19
N GLU A 89 3.07 13.17 8.88
CA GLU A 89 1.86 13.05 8.08
C GLU A 89 2.17 12.66 6.64
N LEU A 90 3.12 13.35 6.00
CA LEU A 90 3.56 13.02 4.66
C LEU A 90 4.12 11.58 4.59
N MET A 91 4.89 11.15 5.59
CA MET A 91 5.36 9.76 5.66
C MET A 91 4.18 8.77 5.69
N LYS A 92 3.15 9.04 6.50
CA LYS A 92 1.99 8.15 6.61
C LYS A 92 1.24 8.06 5.30
N THR A 93 0.89 9.17 4.68
CA THR A 93 0.13 9.19 3.41
C THR A 93 0.85 8.41 2.31
N ASN A 94 2.17 8.59 2.19
CA ASN A 94 2.95 7.84 1.21
C ASN A 94 3.04 6.35 1.54
N LEU A 95 3.16 6.00 2.82
CA LEU A 95 3.16 4.61 3.26
C LEU A 95 1.78 3.94 3.06
N VAL A 96 0.67 4.67 3.16
CA VAL A 96 -0.68 4.12 2.96
C VAL A 96 -0.78 3.39 1.62
N ASN A 97 -0.34 4.03 0.52
CA ASN A 97 -0.38 3.43 -0.82
C ASN A 97 0.50 2.18 -0.92
N GLU A 98 1.70 2.21 -0.34
CA GLU A 98 2.60 1.05 -0.35
C GLU A 98 2.01 -0.12 0.46
N PHE A 99 1.42 0.17 1.62
CA PHE A 99 0.75 -0.84 2.43
C PHE A 99 -0.53 -1.36 1.76
N LEU A 100 -1.25 -0.52 1.01
CA LEU A 100 -2.41 -0.92 0.24
C LEU A 100 -2.01 -1.99 -0.78
N SER A 101 -0.97 -1.75 -1.59
CA SER A 101 -0.44 -2.75 -2.52
C SER A 101 -0.07 -4.05 -1.81
N LYS A 102 0.62 -3.99 -0.66
CA LYS A 102 0.98 -5.20 0.11
C LYS A 102 -0.21 -5.95 0.69
N VAL A 103 -1.30 -5.25 1.04
CA VAL A 103 -2.54 -5.87 1.52
C VAL A 103 -3.27 -6.55 0.36
N LEU A 104 -3.33 -5.91 -0.82
CA LEU A 104 -3.90 -6.49 -2.03
C LEU A 104 -3.10 -7.70 -2.52
N ASP A 105 -1.77 -7.63 -2.48
CA ASP A 105 -0.89 -8.77 -2.80
C ASP A 105 -1.18 -9.99 -1.93
N LYS A 106 -1.56 -9.79 -0.66
CA LYS A 106 -1.94 -10.87 0.27
C LYS A 106 -3.31 -11.48 -0.01
N MET A 107 -4.14 -10.84 -0.83
CA MET A 107 -5.40 -11.43 -1.28
C MET A 107 -5.18 -12.52 -2.31
N ASP A 108 -4.11 -12.41 -3.12
CA ASP A 108 -3.73 -13.47 -4.04
C ASP A 108 -3.17 -14.66 -3.25
N ASP A 109 -3.97 -15.74 -3.20
CA ASP A 109 -3.60 -16.97 -2.50
C ASP A 109 -2.37 -17.67 -3.15
N ASN A 110 -1.98 -17.28 -4.37
CA ASN A 110 -0.74 -17.74 -5.02
C ASN A 110 0.49 -16.88 -4.67
N TYR A 111 0.33 -15.82 -3.86
CA TYR A 111 1.44 -14.97 -3.45
C TYR A 111 2.40 -15.73 -2.51
N SER A 112 3.38 -16.40 -3.12
CA SER A 112 4.58 -16.82 -2.40
C SER A 112 5.44 -15.58 -2.16
N SER A 113 5.51 -15.13 -0.91
CA SER A 113 6.42 -14.09 -0.42
C SER A 113 7.93 -14.39 -0.59
N GLY A 114 8.30 -15.27 -1.52
CA GLY A 114 9.67 -15.68 -1.82
C GLY A 114 9.91 -15.81 -3.32
N SER A 115 10.78 -14.95 -3.84
CA SER A 115 11.72 -15.25 -4.93
C SER A 115 11.12 -15.95 -6.18
N GLY A 116 10.29 -15.27 -6.95
CA GLY A 116 10.18 -15.50 -8.40
C GLY A 116 10.50 -14.17 -9.07
N TYR A 117 11.61 -13.94 -9.76
CA TYR A 117 12.27 -14.76 -10.78
C TYR A 117 13.79 -14.81 -10.54
N THR A 118 14.31 -15.96 -10.13
CA THR A 118 15.65 -16.36 -10.59
C THR A 118 15.48 -17.62 -11.42
N GLN A 119 14.93 -17.45 -12.63
CA GLN A 119 15.18 -18.41 -13.67
C GLN A 119 16.68 -18.31 -13.96
N ALA A 120 17.48 -19.08 -13.22
CA ALA A 120 18.87 -19.31 -13.54
C ALA A 120 18.87 -19.96 -14.93
N TYR A 121 19.02 -19.12 -15.96
CA TYR A 121 19.45 -19.59 -17.27
C TYR A 121 20.80 -20.25 -17.02
N THR A 122 20.81 -21.57 -16.84
CA THR A 122 22.02 -22.35 -17.00
C THR A 122 22.38 -22.23 -18.47
N ALA A 123 23.20 -21.22 -18.79
CA ALA A 123 23.73 -21.05 -20.12
C ALA A 123 24.47 -22.34 -20.50
N PRO A 124 24.04 -23.07 -21.53
CA PRO A 124 24.87 -24.13 -22.07
C PRO A 124 26.13 -23.46 -22.63
N THR A 125 27.27 -23.72 -22.00
CA THR A 125 28.57 -23.31 -22.54
C THR A 125 28.82 -24.10 -23.82
N SER A 126 28.46 -23.53 -24.96
CA SER A 126 28.98 -24.00 -26.24
C SER A 126 29.20 -22.82 -27.17
N SER A 127 30.47 -22.44 -27.27
CA SER A 127 31.04 -21.63 -28.33
C SER A 127 30.57 -22.08 -29.71
N SER A 128 29.99 -21.18 -30.50
CA SER A 128 30.19 -21.12 -31.94
C SER A 128 29.82 -19.76 -32.52
N LYS A 129 30.67 -19.36 -33.46
CA LYS A 129 30.78 -18.09 -34.18
C LYS A 129 29.65 -17.87 -35.21
N ARG A 130 29.36 -16.58 -35.42
CA ARG A 130 29.10 -15.83 -36.68
C ARG A 130 27.68 -15.32 -37.01
N ASP A 131 27.68 -13.99 -37.16
CA ASP A 131 27.13 -13.12 -38.21
C ASP A 131 25.60 -12.89 -38.37
N ASN A 132 25.24 -11.65 -37.99
CA ASN A 132 24.62 -10.60 -38.82
C ASN A 132 23.08 -10.54 -38.98
N ASP A 133 22.61 -9.28 -38.87
CA ASP A 133 21.35 -8.71 -39.39
C ASP A 133 20.05 -9.18 -38.69
N THR A 134 19.09 -8.35 -38.28
CA THR A 134 18.55 -7.10 -38.82
C THR A 134 17.73 -6.38 -37.73
N GLU A 135 17.55 -5.08 -37.98
CA GLU A 135 16.81 -4.03 -37.28
C GLU A 135 15.35 -4.40 -36.92
N ASP A 136 14.90 -3.98 -35.73
CA ASP A 136 13.49 -3.62 -35.55
C ASP A 136 13.37 -2.48 -34.53
N GLU A 137 12.94 -1.34 -35.06
CA GLU A 137 12.68 -0.07 -34.43
C GLU A 137 11.21 -0.09 -33.98
N PHE A 138 10.96 -0.05 -32.67
CA PHE A 138 9.63 0.31 -32.18
C PHE A 138 9.76 1.29 -31.02
N SER A 139 9.59 2.56 -31.37
CA SER A 139 9.39 3.67 -30.46
C SER A 139 7.90 3.77 -30.19
N GLU A 140 7.48 3.59 -28.94
CA GLU A 140 6.13 3.96 -28.50
C GLU A 140 6.29 4.86 -27.27
N GLU A 141 6.29 6.17 -27.56
CA GLU A 141 6.33 7.25 -26.58
C GLU A 141 4.88 7.66 -26.32
N GLU A 142 4.27 7.08 -25.27
CA GLU A 142 2.92 7.46 -24.86
C GLU A 142 3.01 8.61 -23.85
N HIS A 143 2.68 9.81 -24.34
CA HIS A 143 2.50 11.02 -23.55
C HIS A 143 1.35 10.84 -22.55
N LEU A 144 1.65 10.88 -21.25
CA LEU A 144 0.65 11.03 -20.20
C LEU A 144 0.33 12.52 -20.05
N GLU A 145 -0.92 12.89 -20.36
CA GLU A 145 -1.47 14.21 -20.07
C GLU A 145 -1.57 14.40 -18.55
N GLU A 146 -0.95 15.47 -18.08
CA GLU A 146 -0.91 15.95 -16.71
C GLU A 146 -2.28 16.55 -16.37
N ASN A 147 -3.19 15.76 -15.79
CA ASN A 147 -4.40 16.30 -15.19
C ASN A 147 -4.07 16.83 -13.80
N GLU A 148 -3.91 18.16 -13.71
CA GLU A 148 -3.98 18.93 -12.46
C GLU A 148 -5.28 18.57 -11.71
N PHE A 149 -5.12 17.80 -10.63
CA PHE A 149 -6.20 17.52 -9.69
C PHE A 149 -6.23 18.65 -8.65
N GLU A 150 -7.14 19.61 -8.82
CA GLU A 150 -7.51 20.57 -7.77
C GLU A 150 -8.34 19.81 -6.71
N GLU A 151 -7.68 19.39 -5.61
CA GLU A 151 -8.36 18.92 -4.40
C GLU A 151 -8.94 20.13 -3.66
N ASP A 152 -10.25 20.32 -3.83
CA ASP A 152 -11.07 21.15 -2.95
C ASP A 152 -11.28 20.37 -1.63
N PHE A 153 -10.30 20.45 -0.73
CA PHE A 153 -10.47 20.09 0.67
C PHE A 153 -11.36 21.16 1.33
N GLU A 154 -12.68 21.04 1.16
CA GLU A 154 -13.60 21.75 2.03
C GLU A 154 -13.44 21.17 3.45
N ASP A 155 -12.78 21.98 4.29
CA ASP A 155 -12.85 21.98 5.75
C ASP A 155 -14.29 21.70 6.21
N ASP A 156 -14.58 20.44 6.58
CA ASP A 156 -15.75 20.13 7.39
C ASP A 156 -15.27 19.96 8.85
N ASP A 157 -15.26 21.12 9.51
CA ASP A 157 -15.39 21.35 10.94
C ASP A 157 -16.25 20.29 11.64
N LEU A 158 -15.64 19.16 12.03
CA LEU A 158 -16.28 18.21 12.94
C LEU A 158 -15.30 17.61 13.97
N LEU A 159 -14.25 18.36 14.27
CA LEU A 159 -13.59 18.33 15.57
C LEU A 159 -14.32 19.30 16.51
N ASP A 160 -15.44 18.84 17.10
CA ASP A 160 -15.96 19.49 18.31
C ASP A 160 -15.88 18.51 19.49
N GLU A 161 -14.71 18.57 20.13
CA GLU A 161 -14.53 18.64 21.58
C GLU A 161 -15.13 17.49 22.42
N GLU A 162 -14.47 16.33 22.41
CA GLU A 162 -14.42 15.49 23.62
C GLU A 162 -13.66 16.27 24.71
N SER A 163 -14.41 16.93 25.59
CA SER A 163 -13.91 17.46 26.85
C SER A 163 -13.59 16.29 27.80
N PHE A 164 -12.30 15.94 27.85
CA PHE A 164 -11.72 15.01 28.82
C PHE A 164 -10.70 15.74 29.69
N ASP A 165 -11.04 15.93 30.97
CA ASP A 165 -10.16 15.90 32.17
C ASP A 165 -11.09 16.18 33.36
N ASP A 166 -11.56 15.18 34.10
CA ASP A 166 -10.89 14.30 35.08
C ASP A 166 -10.26 15.06 36.28
N ASP A 167 -11.08 15.11 37.32
CA ASP A 167 -10.87 15.03 38.77
C ASP A 167 -9.59 15.51 39.51
N GLU A 168 -9.88 15.94 40.75
CA GLU A 168 -9.08 15.86 41.98
C GLU A 168 -7.93 16.85 42.31
N GLU A 169 -8.20 17.64 43.34
CA GLU A 169 -7.48 17.71 44.63
C GLU A 169 -6.95 19.10 45.09
N ASN A 170 -7.21 19.34 46.38
CA ASN A 170 -7.18 20.55 47.20
C ASN A 170 -5.73 21.01 47.55
N PRO A 171 -5.48 22.25 48.04
CA PRO A 171 -5.95 22.70 49.37
C PRO A 171 -6.53 24.13 49.46
#